data_AF-A0A959YBB8-F1
#
_entry.id   AF-A0A959YBB8-F1
#
_cell.length_a   1.000
_cell.length_b   1.000
_cell.length_c   1.000
_cell.angle_alpha   90.00
_cell.angle_beta   90.00
_cell.angle_gamma   90.00
#
_symmetry.space_group_name_H-M   'P 1'
#
loop_
_entity.id
_entity.type
_entity.pdbx_description
1 polymer ?
#
loop_
_entity_poly.entity_id
_entity_poly.type
_entity_poly.pdbx_seq_one_letter_code
_entity_poly.pdbx_strand_id
1 'polypeptide(L)'
;MAFATPGFLWALTALAIPILIHLFQLRRFKRLDFPNVHLLKDLSERSRARRKLRHLAVLLARCAALAFLVLAFARPYLPGRDPGPADGARTIALYIDNSFSMDGENANGRLLDQARAMASDVISTYDPK
;
A
#
# COMPACT_ATOMS: atom_id res chain seq x y z
N MET A 1 5.13 -11.25 -2.08
CA MET A 1 4.52 -10.02 -1.52
C MET A 1 3.48 -10.44 -0.51
N ALA A 2 3.48 -9.81 0.64
CA ALA A 2 2.49 -10.04 1.69
C ALA A 2 1.70 -8.75 1.92
N PHE A 3 0.52 -8.87 2.52
CA PHE A 3 -0.39 -7.75 2.78
C PHE A 3 -0.65 -7.69 4.27
N ALA A 4 -0.62 -6.50 4.86
CA ALA A 4 -0.94 -6.34 6.27
C ALA A 4 -2.43 -6.66 6.55
N THR A 5 -3.30 -6.39 5.56
CA THR A 5 -4.76 -6.54 5.67
C THR A 5 -5.32 -7.23 4.41
N PRO A 6 -5.10 -8.55 4.25
CA PRO A 6 -5.49 -9.27 3.03
C PRO A 6 -7.00 -9.23 2.76
N GLY A 7 -7.85 -9.10 3.79
CA GLY A 7 -9.29 -8.96 3.63
C GLY A 7 -9.73 -7.71 2.85
N PHE A 8 -8.91 -6.66 2.84
CA PHE A 8 -9.24 -5.42 2.13
C PHE A 8 -9.21 -5.60 0.59
N LEU A 9 -8.58 -6.66 0.09
CA LEU A 9 -8.57 -6.99 -1.34
C LEU A 9 -9.98 -7.26 -1.89
N TRP A 10 -10.93 -7.68 -1.05
CA TRP A 10 -12.33 -7.83 -1.46
C TRP A 10 -12.95 -6.51 -1.93
N ALA A 11 -12.45 -5.36 -1.46
CA ALA A 11 -12.88 -4.05 -1.92
C ALA A 11 -12.57 -3.79 -3.41
N LEU A 12 -11.68 -4.58 -4.04
CA LEU A 12 -11.48 -4.53 -5.50
C LEU A 12 -12.76 -4.85 -6.27
N THR A 13 -13.70 -5.61 -5.69
CA THR A 13 -15.01 -5.86 -6.32
C THR A 13 -15.78 -4.57 -6.59
N ALA A 14 -15.51 -3.48 -5.85
CA ALA A 14 -16.10 -2.17 -6.09
C ALA A 14 -15.69 -1.56 -7.44
N LEU A 15 -14.59 -2.01 -8.06
CA LEU A 15 -14.24 -1.60 -9.44
C LEU A 15 -15.31 -2.02 -10.45
N ALA A 16 -16.16 -3.00 -10.14
CA ALA A 16 -17.28 -3.36 -10.99
C ALA A 16 -18.24 -2.17 -11.20
N ILE A 17 -18.39 -1.28 -10.21
CA ILE A 17 -19.32 -0.14 -10.28
C ILE A 17 -19.03 0.79 -11.47
N PRO A 18 -17.84 1.40 -11.61
CA PRO A 18 -17.54 2.27 -12.75
C PRO A 18 -17.56 1.54 -14.09
N ILE A 19 -17.21 0.25 -14.11
CA ILE A 19 -17.26 -0.60 -15.32
C ILE A 19 -18.71 -0.82 -15.75
N LEU A 20 -19.60 -1.18 -14.84
CA LEU A 20 -21.02 -1.38 -15.11
C LEU A 20 -21.68 -0.07 -15.55
N ILE A 21 -21.43 1.04 -14.85
CA ILE A 21 -21.94 2.36 -15.26
C ILE A 21 -21.46 2.73 -16.67
N HIS A 22 -20.22 2.39 -17.02
CA HIS A 22 -19.71 2.62 -18.37
C HIS A 22 -20.37 1.72 -19.41
N LEU A 23 -20.56 0.43 -19.12
CA LEU A 23 -21.17 -0.53 -20.05
C LEU A 23 -22.64 -0.21 -20.32
N PHE A 24 -23.38 0.15 -19.26
CA PHE A 24 -24.81 0.45 -19.37
C PHE A 24 -25.12 1.79 -20.03
N GLN A 25 -24.11 2.60 -20.36
CA GLN A 25 -24.21 3.81 -21.20
C GLN A 25 -25.61 4.43 -21.16
N LEU A 26 -26.04 4.95 -19.99
CA LEU A 26 -27.39 5.47 -19.68
C LEU A 26 -27.83 6.69 -20.55
N ARG A 27 -27.19 6.91 -21.70
CA ARG A 27 -27.51 7.95 -22.66
C ARG A 27 -28.73 7.53 -23.50
N ARG A 28 -29.86 8.17 -23.24
CA ARG A 28 -30.95 8.26 -24.22
C ARG A 28 -30.49 9.13 -25.38
N PHE A 29 -30.27 8.52 -26.54
CA PHE A 29 -30.01 9.28 -27.78
C PHE A 29 -31.32 9.94 -28.23
N LYS A 30 -31.40 11.27 -28.16
CA LYS A 30 -32.46 12.02 -28.84
C LYS A 30 -32.16 12.01 -30.34
N ARG A 31 -33.05 11.42 -31.14
CA ARG A 31 -32.97 11.47 -32.61
C ARG A 31 -33.50 12.84 -33.05
N LEU A 32 -32.74 13.52 -33.91
CA LEU A 32 -33.10 14.78 -34.55
C LEU A 32 -32.98 14.52 -36.06
N ASP A 33 -34.06 14.75 -36.80
CA ASP A 33 -34.07 14.57 -38.26
C ASP A 33 -33.44 15.81 -38.91
N PHE A 34 -32.31 15.62 -39.60
CA PHE A 34 -31.56 16.68 -40.28
C PHE A 34 -31.45 16.38 -41.78
N PRO A 35 -31.71 17.34 -42.70
CA PRO A 35 -31.90 17.04 -44.12
C PRO A 35 -30.62 16.74 -44.92
N ASN A 36 -29.42 17.04 -44.40
CA ASN A 36 -28.17 16.85 -45.15
C ASN A 36 -27.01 16.45 -44.23
N VAL A 37 -26.74 15.13 -44.12
CA VAL A 37 -25.82 14.55 -43.11
C VAL A 37 -24.53 13.98 -43.70
N HIS A 38 -24.29 14.05 -45.01
CA HIS A 38 -23.12 13.42 -45.63
C HIS A 38 -21.79 14.00 -45.09
N LEU A 39 -21.66 15.33 -45.09
CA LEU A 39 -20.48 16.01 -44.56
C LEU A 39 -20.31 15.83 -43.03
N LEU A 40 -21.43 15.78 -42.30
CA LEU A 40 -21.43 15.55 -40.84
C LEU A 40 -21.05 14.10 -40.49
N LYS A 41 -21.45 13.10 -41.29
CA LYS A 41 -21.13 11.69 -41.07
C LYS A 41 -19.62 11.47 -41.12
N ASP A 42 -18.93 11.97 -42.15
CA ASP A 42 -17.49 11.79 -42.32
C ASP A 42 -16.67 12.44 -41.19
N LEU A 43 -17.06 13.65 -40.75
CA LEU A 43 -16.45 14.31 -39.59
C LEU A 43 -16.77 13.60 -38.27
N SER A 44 -17.97 13.04 -38.14
CA SER A 44 -18.38 12.28 -36.95
C SER A 44 -17.59 10.99 -36.79
N GLU A 45 -17.24 10.30 -37.89
CA GLU A 45 -16.48 9.05 -37.86
C GLU A 45 -15.04 9.25 -37.40
N ARG A 46 -14.34 10.29 -37.91
CA ARG A 46 -13.00 10.65 -37.44
C ARG A 46 -13.00 11.08 -35.96
N SER A 47 -14.02 11.83 -35.53
CA SER A 47 -14.17 12.25 -34.13
C SER A 47 -14.51 11.08 -33.19
N ARG A 48 -15.28 10.08 -33.67
CA ARG A 48 -15.67 8.89 -32.90
C ARG A 48 -14.47 8.08 -32.42
N ALA A 49 -13.46 7.85 -33.25
CA ALA A 49 -12.28 7.08 -32.87
C ALA A 49 -11.48 7.77 -31.74
N ARG A 50 -11.19 9.07 -31.87
CA ARG A 50 -10.49 9.87 -30.85
C ARG A 50 -11.29 9.93 -29.55
N ARG A 51 -12.62 10.07 -29.65
CA ARG A 51 -13.51 10.12 -28.50
C ARG A 51 -13.58 8.77 -27.78
N LYS A 52 -13.55 7.65 -28.51
CA LYS A 52 -13.50 6.28 -27.95
C LYS A 52 -12.21 6.04 -27.15
N LEU A 53 -11.06 6.46 -27.70
CA LEU A 53 -9.77 6.39 -27.00
C LEU A 53 -9.77 7.22 -25.71
N ARG A 54 -10.27 8.46 -25.78
CA ARG A 54 -10.38 9.31 -24.59
C ARG A 54 -11.33 8.72 -23.54
N HIS A 55 -12.45 8.13 -23.97
CA HIS A 55 -13.37 7.46 -23.05
C HIS A 55 -12.74 6.26 -22.36
N LEU A 56 -11.95 5.44 -23.08
CA LEU A 56 -11.25 4.31 -22.49
C LEU A 56 -10.15 4.75 -21.52
N ALA A 57 -9.37 5.78 -21.87
CA ALA A 57 -8.35 6.34 -21.00
C ALA A 57 -8.95 6.90 -19.69
N VAL A 58 -10.09 7.61 -19.77
CA VAL A 58 -10.78 8.12 -18.58
C VAL A 58 -11.35 6.99 -17.72
N LEU A 59 -11.85 5.91 -18.34
CA LEU A 59 -12.32 4.74 -17.61
C LEU A 59 -11.16 4.06 -16.86
N LEU A 60 -10.04 3.82 -17.56
CA LEU A 60 -8.84 3.25 -16.97
C LEU A 60 -8.32 4.09 -15.80
N ALA A 61 -8.27 5.41 -15.96
CA ALA A 61 -7.84 6.31 -14.88
C ALA A 61 -8.74 6.22 -13.64
N ARG A 62 -10.07 6.13 -13.81
CA ARG A 62 -11.01 5.95 -12.69
C ARG A 62 -10.83 4.61 -11.99
N CYS A 63 -10.69 3.53 -12.75
CA CYS A 63 -10.44 2.20 -12.19
C CYS A 63 -9.09 2.15 -11.47
N ALA A 64 -8.04 2.73 -12.05
CA ALA A 64 -6.70 2.79 -11.45
C ALA A 64 -6.70 3.59 -10.14
N ALA A 65 -7.39 4.73 -10.09
CA ALA A 65 -7.50 5.52 -8.86
C ALA A 65 -8.15 4.72 -7.71
N LEU A 66 -9.24 3.99 -8.01
CA LEU A 66 -9.88 3.10 -7.05
C LEU A 66 -8.98 1.93 -6.65
N ALA A 67 -8.29 1.30 -7.61
CA ALA A 67 -7.38 0.20 -7.33
C ALA A 67 -6.21 0.64 -6.43
N PHE A 68 -5.61 1.81 -6.70
CA PHE A 68 -4.55 2.36 -5.86
C PHE A 68 -5.03 2.75 -4.47
N LEU A 69 -6.26 3.26 -4.35
CA LEU A 69 -6.87 3.51 -3.05
C LEU A 69 -7.01 2.19 -2.26
N VAL A 70 -7.52 1.13 -2.90
CA VAL A 70 -7.63 -0.19 -2.25
C VAL A 70 -6.27 -0.75 -1.86
N LEU A 71 -5.26 -0.62 -2.73
CA LEU A 71 -3.89 -1.05 -2.42
C LEU A 71 -3.26 -0.24 -1.28
N ALA A 72 -3.52 1.06 -1.20
CA ALA A 72 -3.03 1.91 -0.12
C ALA A 72 -3.53 1.42 1.26
N PHE A 73 -4.79 0.99 1.33
CA PHE A 73 -5.37 0.39 2.54
C PHE A 73 -4.96 -1.06 2.77
N ALA A 74 -4.69 -1.84 1.72
CA ALA A 74 -4.19 -3.22 1.82
C ALA A 74 -2.72 -3.29 2.29
N ARG A 75 -1.99 -2.17 2.19
CA ARG A 75 -0.57 -2.00 2.59
C ARG A 75 0.30 -3.18 2.12
N PRO A 76 0.51 -3.34 0.81
CA PRO A 76 1.41 -4.36 0.29
C PRO A 76 2.83 -4.11 0.81
N TYR A 77 3.47 -5.15 1.33
CA TYR A 77 4.86 -5.11 1.71
C TYR A 77 5.62 -6.23 1.01
N LEU A 78 6.87 -5.94 0.67
CA LEU A 78 7.83 -6.96 0.27
C LEU A 78 8.45 -7.48 1.56
N PRO A 79 8.13 -8.70 2.02
CA PRO A 79 8.89 -9.29 3.10
C PRO A 79 10.34 -9.34 2.65
N GLY A 80 11.23 -8.73 3.44
CA GLY A 80 12.66 -8.79 3.19
C GLY A 80 13.09 -10.25 3.06
N ARG A 81 14.09 -10.50 2.23
CA ARG A 81 14.78 -11.80 2.17
C ARG A 81 15.72 -11.94 3.37
N ASP A 82 15.25 -11.57 4.55
CA ASP A 82 15.83 -12.07 5.77
C ASP A 82 15.10 -13.38 6.04
N PRO A 83 15.80 -14.51 6.13
CA PRO A 83 15.23 -15.64 6.83
C PRO A 83 14.94 -15.11 8.23
N GLY A 84 13.67 -14.75 8.50
CA GLY A 84 13.20 -14.57 9.87
C GLY A 84 13.71 -15.79 10.65
N PRO A 85 14.20 -15.58 11.90
CA PRO A 85 15.05 -16.54 12.58
C PRO A 85 14.49 -17.93 12.36
N ALA A 86 15.28 -18.76 11.67
CA ALA A 86 14.97 -20.17 11.52
C ALA A 86 14.56 -20.66 12.90
N ASP A 87 13.40 -21.29 12.96
CA ASP A 87 12.78 -21.88 14.14
C ASP A 87 13.87 -22.41 15.10
N GLY A 88 14.23 -21.61 16.12
CA GLY A 88 15.32 -21.91 17.06
C GLY A 88 16.34 -20.81 17.38
N ALA A 89 16.56 -19.79 16.53
CA ALA A 89 17.52 -18.72 16.85
C ALA A 89 16.84 -17.57 17.63
N ARG A 90 16.81 -17.66 18.97
CA ARG A 90 16.31 -16.58 19.83
C ARG A 90 17.30 -15.40 19.80
N THR A 91 17.08 -14.46 18.90
CA THR A 91 17.86 -13.20 18.88
C THR A 91 17.42 -12.32 20.06
N ILE A 92 18.32 -12.11 21.01
CA ILE A 92 18.12 -11.20 22.15
C ILE A 92 18.85 -9.90 21.81
N ALA A 93 18.10 -8.81 21.64
CA ALA A 93 18.67 -7.47 21.46
C ALA A 93 18.60 -6.72 22.79
N LEU A 94 19.75 -6.29 23.29
CA LEU A 94 19.87 -5.48 24.50
C LEU A 94 20.31 -4.08 24.13
N TYR A 95 19.56 -3.07 24.59
CA TYR A 95 19.88 -1.66 24.39
C TYR A 95 20.15 -1.02 25.74
N ILE A 96 21.29 -0.34 25.86
CA ILE A 96 21.68 0.41 27.05
C ILE A 96 21.60 1.89 26.70
N ASP A 97 20.86 2.67 27.49
CA ASP A 97 20.83 4.13 27.35
C ASP A 97 22.18 4.72 27.77
N ASN A 98 22.72 5.64 26.98
CA ASN A 98 23.96 6.37 27.23
C ASN A 98 23.75 7.89 27.31
N SER A 99 22.50 8.32 27.54
CA SER A 99 22.14 9.72 27.77
C SER A 99 22.86 10.32 28.99
N PHE A 100 22.97 11.66 29.05
CA PHE A 100 23.66 12.36 30.14
C PHE A 100 23.10 12.07 31.54
N SER A 101 21.83 11.66 31.66
CA SER A 101 21.25 11.22 32.94
C SER A 101 21.90 9.95 33.50
N MET A 102 22.51 9.12 32.65
CA MET A 102 23.21 7.90 33.06
C MET A 102 24.59 8.17 33.68
N ASP A 103 25.05 9.43 33.63
CA ASP A 103 26.25 9.90 34.34
C ASP A 103 25.98 10.19 35.83
N GLY A 104 24.72 10.12 36.26
CA GLY A 104 24.36 10.27 37.66
C GLY A 104 24.98 9.19 38.56
N GLU A 105 25.29 9.54 39.80
CA GLU A 105 25.80 8.65 40.83
C GLU A 105 24.73 8.37 41.88
N ASN A 106 24.65 7.12 42.34
CA ASN A 106 23.85 6.72 43.49
C ASN A 106 24.76 6.06 44.55
N ALA A 107 24.18 5.52 45.62
CA ALA A 107 24.92 4.85 46.70
C ALA A 107 25.82 3.68 46.24
N ASN A 108 25.58 3.14 45.03
CA ASN A 108 26.28 2.02 44.42
C ASN A 108 27.18 2.45 43.24
N GLY A 109 27.43 3.75 43.08
CA GLY A 109 28.28 4.32 42.01
C GLY A 109 27.48 4.86 40.83
N ARG A 110 28.13 4.96 39.66
CA ARG A 110 27.57 5.53 38.44
C ARG A 110 26.48 4.63 37.84
N LEU A 111 25.38 5.23 37.38
CA LEU A 111 24.23 4.49 36.83
C LEU A 111 24.58 3.72 35.55
N LEU A 112 25.44 4.28 34.70
CA LEU A 112 25.88 3.59 33.48
C LEU A 112 26.68 2.31 33.79
N ASP A 113 27.51 2.33 34.83
CA ASP A 113 28.31 1.17 35.23
C ASP A 113 27.42 0.07 35.79
N GLN A 114 26.38 0.44 36.55
CA GLN A 114 25.34 -0.48 37.03
C GLN A 114 24.55 -1.11 35.87
N ALA A 115 24.15 -0.31 34.88
CA ALA A 115 23.45 -0.80 33.70
C ALA A 115 24.32 -1.79 32.90
N ARG A 116 25.63 -1.53 32.80
CA ARG A 116 26.60 -2.43 32.15
C ARG A 116 26.78 -3.74 32.92
N ALA A 117 26.83 -3.70 34.25
CA ALA A 117 26.91 -4.88 35.08
C ALA A 117 25.66 -5.76 34.92
N MET A 118 24.46 -5.17 35.04
CA MET A 118 23.20 -5.88 34.82
C MET A 118 23.08 -6.45 33.41
N ALA A 119 23.54 -5.72 32.40
CA ALA A 119 23.58 -6.21 31.02
C ALA A 119 24.45 -7.47 30.89
N SER A 120 25.59 -7.50 31.58
CA SER A 120 26.51 -8.64 31.57
C SER A 120 25.90 -9.86 32.27
N ASP A 121 25.16 -9.65 33.37
CA ASP A 121 24.42 -10.70 34.08
C ASP A 121 23.27 -11.28 33.24
N VAL A 122 22.58 -10.42 32.49
CA VAL A 122 21.53 -10.87 31.57
C VAL A 122 22.14 -11.70 30.44
N ILE A 123 23.27 -11.28 29.87
CA ILE A 123 23.95 -12.03 28.80
C ILE A 123 24.42 -13.41 29.30
N SER A 124 25.00 -13.47 30.50
CA SER A 124 25.47 -14.74 31.08
C SER A 124 24.34 -15.74 31.38
N THR A 125 23.12 -15.25 31.66
CA THR A 125 21.93 -16.08 31.83
C THR A 125 21.50 -16.75 30.51
N TYR A 126 21.85 -16.16 29.38
CA TYR A 126 21.51 -16.64 28.03
C TYR A 126 22.69 -17.30 27.30
N ASP A 127 23.81 -17.56 27.99
CA ASP A 127 25.00 -18.20 27.41
C ASP A 127 24.63 -19.56 26.78
N PRO A 128 25.01 -19.82 25.51
CA PRO A 128 24.68 -21.06 24.85
C PRO A 128 25.60 -22.16 25.39
N LYS A 129 25.04 -23.29 25.79
CA LYS A 129 25.80 -24.54 25.77
C LYS A 129 26.21 -24.89 24.33
#